data_AF-A0A395HGB3-F1
#
_entry.id   AF-A0A395HGB3-F1
#
_cell.length_a   1.000
_cell.length_b   1.000
_cell.length_c   1.000
_cell.angle_alpha   90.00
_cell.angle_beta   90.00
_cell.angle_gamma   90.00
#
_symmetry.space_group_name_H-M   'P 1'
#
loop_
_entity.id
_entity.type
_entity.pdbx_description
1 polymer ?
#
loop_
_entity_poly.entity_id
_entity_poly.type
_entity_poly.pdbx_seq_one_letter_code
_entity_poly.pdbx_strand_id
1 'polypeptide(L)'
;HDYVFHDGPVSCGPAQEIPPNLPGPFYNWYDGLSSSRVRDAHDLVKDVIEDDGPFDGVIGFSQGASLALSILYHHEICHPDRPPPFRFAIFFCAVLSISPDPMFNADIVAKYSRYYKQVKHDEEREKDKATMEELGRGVFLQDDNRAAATHKLSRLKNHRAILLLPGQKAALVKEILALVRQLVDNSAEHDHAAKTQWNTRGGVEGFPRVYHPLVNMQRISIPTVHIIGRSDPLRPHSELQARLCSKGLTRVVEFEGVHKVPHRMNDVQAVLKAVEWAMRMAQ
;
A
#
# COMPACT_ATOMS: atom_id res chain seq x y z
N HIS A 1 -19.21 -11.76 -19.71
CA HIS A 1 -18.05 -10.98 -19.25
C HIS A 1 -16.82 -11.72 -19.70
N ASP A 2 -15.91 -11.03 -20.35
CA ASP A 2 -14.62 -11.59 -20.76
C ASP A 2 -13.58 -11.16 -19.72
N TYR A 3 -12.75 -12.10 -19.29
CA TYR A 3 -11.74 -11.88 -18.26
C TYR A 3 -10.37 -12.17 -18.83
N VAL A 4 -9.45 -11.22 -18.64
CA VAL A 4 -8.04 -11.38 -18.95
C VAL A 4 -7.27 -11.41 -17.63
N PHE A 5 -6.43 -12.43 -17.46
CA PHE A 5 -5.62 -12.63 -16.28
C PHE A 5 -4.16 -12.41 -16.64
N HIS A 6 -3.48 -11.53 -15.89
CA HIS A 6 -2.06 -11.26 -16.05
C HIS A 6 -1.31 -11.67 -14.79
N ASP A 7 -0.21 -12.38 -14.99
CA ASP A 7 0.75 -12.69 -13.95
C ASP A 7 1.63 -11.47 -13.65
N GLY A 8 2.03 -11.31 -12.39
CA GLY A 8 3.02 -10.32 -12.01
C GLY A 8 4.40 -10.65 -12.61
N PRO A 9 5.24 -9.65 -12.90
CA PRO A 9 6.53 -9.87 -13.58
C PRO A 9 7.61 -10.44 -12.65
N VAL A 10 7.37 -10.49 -11.34
CA VAL A 10 8.37 -10.89 -10.36
C VAL A 10 8.02 -12.26 -9.79
N SER A 11 8.97 -13.19 -9.87
CA SER A 11 8.83 -14.53 -9.30
C SER A 11 9.02 -14.51 -7.79
N CYS A 12 8.12 -15.18 -7.06
CA CYS A 12 8.15 -15.24 -5.60
C CYS A 12 7.80 -16.65 -5.08
N GLY A 13 7.78 -16.81 -3.74
CA GLY A 13 7.33 -18.03 -3.07
C GLY A 13 5.82 -18.04 -2.76
N PRO A 14 5.26 -19.19 -2.31
CA PRO A 14 3.86 -19.29 -1.90
C PRO A 14 3.58 -18.46 -0.64
N ALA A 15 2.53 -17.62 -0.64
CA ALA A 15 2.12 -16.83 0.53
C ALA A 15 2.04 -17.70 1.80
N GLN A 16 2.29 -17.16 3.00
CA GLN A 16 2.30 -17.93 4.25
C GLN A 16 0.99 -18.72 4.48
N GLU A 17 -0.13 -18.20 3.98
CA GLU A 17 -1.45 -18.84 4.06
C GLU A 17 -1.65 -19.98 3.05
N ILE A 18 -0.75 -20.13 2.08
CA ILE A 18 -0.77 -21.18 1.06
C ILE A 18 0.03 -22.39 1.59
N PRO A 19 -0.53 -23.62 1.53
CA PRO A 19 0.21 -24.81 1.91
C PRO A 19 1.55 -24.91 1.17
N PRO A 20 2.67 -25.23 1.86
CA PRO A 20 4.01 -25.23 1.27
C PRO A 20 4.20 -26.23 0.12
N ASN A 21 3.26 -27.19 -0.02
CA ASN A 21 3.30 -28.24 -1.02
C ASN A 21 2.52 -27.89 -2.30
N LEU A 22 1.96 -26.68 -2.41
CA LEU A 22 1.28 -26.28 -3.65
C LEU A 22 2.32 -26.02 -4.74
N PRO A 23 2.24 -26.69 -5.90
CA PRO A 23 3.17 -26.43 -6.99
C PRO A 23 2.93 -25.02 -7.53
N GLY A 24 4.01 -24.22 -7.61
CA GLY A 24 4.01 -22.93 -8.27
C GLY A 24 3.86 -23.05 -9.80
N PRO A 25 4.10 -21.97 -10.55
CA PRO A 25 4.80 -20.76 -10.14
C PRO A 25 3.95 -19.78 -9.29
N PHE A 26 4.62 -18.93 -8.50
CA PHE A 26 4.00 -17.82 -7.79
C PHE A 26 4.64 -16.50 -8.24
N TYR A 27 3.82 -15.46 -8.33
CA TYR A 27 4.23 -14.15 -8.80
C TYR A 27 3.70 -13.02 -7.93
N ASN A 28 4.45 -11.93 -7.88
CA ASN A 28 4.04 -10.65 -7.32
C ASN A 28 4.28 -9.52 -8.35
N TRP A 29 3.61 -8.39 -8.16
CA TRP A 29 3.68 -7.24 -9.07
C TRP A 29 4.96 -6.43 -8.88
N TYR A 30 5.42 -6.34 -7.64
CA TYR A 30 6.64 -5.64 -7.28
C TYR A 30 7.16 -6.13 -5.93
N ASP A 31 8.48 -6.06 -5.76
CA ASP A 31 9.14 -6.34 -4.48
C ASP A 31 9.25 -5.08 -3.63
N GLY A 32 9.09 -5.28 -2.32
CA GLY A 32 9.18 -4.23 -1.32
C GLY A 32 8.16 -3.12 -1.54
N LEU A 33 8.53 -1.90 -1.12
CA LEU A 33 7.63 -0.75 -1.09
C LEU A 33 8.19 0.48 -1.84
N SER A 34 9.08 0.25 -2.81
CA SER A 34 9.74 1.35 -3.53
C SER A 34 8.88 1.93 -4.65
N SER A 35 8.87 3.26 -4.76
CA SER A 35 8.13 3.95 -5.84
C SER A 35 8.61 3.57 -7.23
N SER A 36 9.90 3.28 -7.41
CA SER A 36 10.45 2.84 -8.70
C SER A 36 9.87 1.50 -9.14
N ARG A 37 9.83 0.50 -8.25
CA ARG A 37 9.23 -0.81 -8.60
C ARG A 37 7.72 -0.73 -8.82
N VAL A 38 7.03 0.13 -8.08
CA VAL A 38 5.61 0.39 -8.31
C VAL A 38 5.40 1.07 -9.65
N ARG A 39 6.30 1.97 -10.08
CA ARG A 39 6.27 2.57 -11.42
C ARG A 39 6.43 1.51 -12.51
N ASP A 40 7.40 0.62 -12.39
CA ASP A 40 7.60 -0.45 -13.36
C ASP A 40 6.31 -1.30 -13.52
N ALA A 41 5.62 -1.58 -12.40
CA ALA A 41 4.33 -2.29 -12.43
C ALA A 41 3.18 -1.45 -13.01
N HIS A 42 3.16 -0.12 -12.79
CA HIS A 42 2.20 0.78 -13.45
C HIS A 42 2.39 0.76 -14.96
N ASP A 43 3.63 0.88 -15.41
CA ASP A 43 3.98 0.93 -16.84
C ASP A 43 3.60 -0.38 -17.53
N LEU A 44 3.87 -1.54 -16.90
CA LEU A 44 3.44 -2.84 -17.41
C LEU A 44 1.92 -2.96 -17.56
N VAL A 45 1.15 -2.57 -16.54
CA VAL A 45 -0.33 -2.62 -16.62
C VAL A 45 -0.85 -1.63 -17.66
N LYS A 46 -0.19 -0.49 -17.84
CA LYS A 46 -0.53 0.48 -18.87
C LYS A 46 -0.31 -0.08 -20.27
N ASP A 47 0.80 -0.77 -20.50
CA ASP A 47 1.07 -1.45 -21.78
C ASP A 47 0.00 -2.50 -22.07
N VAL A 48 -0.40 -3.30 -21.06
CA VAL A 48 -1.52 -4.25 -21.18
C VAL A 48 -2.83 -3.57 -21.57
N ILE A 49 -3.17 -2.43 -20.96
CA ILE A 49 -4.39 -1.68 -21.30
C ILE A 49 -4.33 -1.15 -22.74
N GLU A 50 -3.14 -0.79 -23.22
CA GLU A 50 -2.94 -0.30 -24.60
C GLU A 50 -3.02 -1.42 -25.63
N ASP A 51 -2.49 -2.60 -25.32
CA ASP A 51 -2.42 -3.75 -26.24
C ASP A 51 -3.72 -4.56 -26.28
N ASP A 52 -4.32 -4.84 -25.12
CA ASP A 52 -5.45 -5.77 -24.98
C ASP A 52 -6.78 -5.07 -24.62
N GLY A 53 -6.74 -3.77 -24.33
CA GLY A 53 -7.91 -2.98 -23.95
C GLY A 53 -8.79 -2.54 -25.13
N PRO A 54 -9.81 -1.70 -24.87
CA PRO A 54 -10.15 -1.11 -23.58
C PRO A 54 -10.80 -2.11 -22.61
N PHE A 55 -10.50 -1.98 -21.32
CA PHE A 55 -11.11 -2.77 -20.26
C PHE A 55 -12.19 -1.95 -19.54
N ASP A 56 -13.38 -2.54 -19.33
CA ASP A 56 -14.44 -1.87 -18.58
C ASP A 56 -14.12 -1.73 -17.09
N GLY A 57 -13.37 -2.68 -16.52
CA GLY A 57 -13.08 -2.69 -15.09
C GLY A 57 -11.85 -3.50 -14.73
N VAL A 58 -11.39 -3.29 -13.50
CA VAL A 58 -10.22 -3.99 -12.94
C VAL A 58 -10.62 -4.75 -11.68
N ILE A 59 -10.08 -5.96 -11.51
CA ILE A 59 -10.26 -6.78 -10.31
C ILE A 59 -8.87 -7.12 -9.78
N GLY A 60 -8.63 -6.86 -8.49
CA GLY A 60 -7.36 -7.19 -7.85
C GLY A 60 -7.57 -7.84 -6.50
N PHE A 61 -6.59 -8.65 -6.09
CA PHE A 61 -6.47 -9.22 -4.75
C PHE A 61 -5.16 -8.77 -4.10
N SER A 62 -5.19 -8.43 -2.81
CA SER A 62 -4.03 -8.07 -2.00
C SER A 62 -3.13 -7.04 -2.69
N GLN A 63 -1.88 -7.38 -3.04
CA GLN A 63 -0.97 -6.49 -3.76
C GLN A 63 -1.51 -6.05 -5.13
N GLY A 64 -2.19 -6.93 -5.88
CA GLY A 64 -2.81 -6.55 -7.15
C GLY A 64 -3.96 -5.55 -6.98
N ALA A 65 -4.72 -5.67 -5.89
CA ALA A 65 -5.75 -4.68 -5.53
C ALA A 65 -5.13 -3.32 -5.18
N SER A 66 -4.03 -3.35 -4.41
CA SER A 66 -3.27 -2.15 -4.06
C SER A 66 -2.61 -1.48 -5.26
N LEU A 67 -2.11 -2.25 -6.23
CA LEU A 67 -1.58 -1.74 -7.50
C LEU A 67 -2.67 -1.06 -8.32
N ALA A 68 -3.80 -1.74 -8.54
CA ALA A 68 -4.92 -1.18 -9.29
C ALA A 68 -5.45 0.12 -8.64
N LEU A 69 -5.54 0.16 -7.30
CA LEU A 69 -5.90 1.37 -6.58
C LEU A 69 -4.85 2.47 -6.76
N SER A 70 -3.56 2.12 -6.70
CA SER A 70 -2.47 3.07 -6.94
C SER A 70 -2.54 3.67 -8.35
N ILE A 71 -2.78 2.87 -9.38
CA ILE A 71 -2.95 3.33 -10.78
C ILE A 71 -4.09 4.34 -10.88
N LEU A 72 -5.27 3.99 -10.35
CA LEU A 72 -6.44 4.86 -10.37
C LEU A 72 -6.20 6.17 -9.59
N TYR A 73 -5.62 6.08 -8.40
CA TYR A 73 -5.33 7.25 -7.58
C TYR A 73 -4.28 8.17 -8.22
N HIS A 74 -3.25 7.58 -8.84
CA HIS A 74 -2.24 8.32 -9.57
C HIS A 74 -2.84 9.05 -10.78
N HIS A 75 -3.76 8.40 -11.51
CA HIS A 75 -4.51 9.02 -12.60
C HIS A 75 -5.30 10.25 -12.13
N GLU A 76 -6.03 10.16 -11.01
CA GLU A 76 -6.77 11.30 -10.44
C GLU A 76 -5.88 12.51 -10.11
N ILE A 77 -4.61 12.25 -9.80
CA ILE A 77 -3.63 13.30 -9.51
C ILE A 77 -3.06 13.89 -10.81
N CYS A 78 -2.62 13.04 -11.73
CA CYS A 78 -1.81 13.45 -12.89
C CYS A 78 -2.66 13.86 -14.10
N HIS A 79 -3.87 13.31 -14.21
CA HIS A 79 -4.74 13.45 -15.37
C HIS A 79 -6.20 13.72 -14.97
N PRO A 80 -6.49 14.72 -14.11
CA PRO A 80 -7.84 14.96 -13.59
C PRO A 80 -8.87 15.31 -14.68
N ASP A 81 -8.41 15.81 -15.83
CA ASP A 81 -9.27 16.18 -16.96
C ASP A 81 -9.45 15.03 -17.97
N ARG A 82 -8.93 13.83 -17.70
CA ARG A 82 -9.04 12.66 -18.57
C ARG A 82 -9.85 11.55 -17.89
N PRO A 83 -10.65 10.77 -18.64
CA PRO A 83 -11.33 9.61 -18.05
C PRO A 83 -10.30 8.62 -17.48
N PRO A 84 -10.59 7.99 -16.33
CA PRO A 84 -9.76 6.92 -15.78
C PRO A 84 -9.65 5.72 -16.74
N PRO A 85 -8.59 4.90 -16.64
CA PRO A 85 -8.37 3.75 -17.53
C PRO A 85 -9.42 2.64 -17.38
N PHE A 86 -10.20 2.65 -16.30
CA PHE A 86 -11.26 1.69 -16.01
C PHE A 86 -12.53 2.44 -15.61
N ARG A 87 -13.70 1.87 -15.93
CA ARG A 87 -15.00 2.43 -15.55
C ARG A 87 -15.47 1.97 -14.17
N PHE A 88 -14.97 0.84 -13.66
CA PHE A 88 -15.19 0.38 -12.28
C PHE A 88 -14.01 -0.44 -11.75
N ALA A 89 -13.92 -0.62 -10.43
CA ALA A 89 -12.86 -1.44 -9.83
C ALA A 89 -13.34 -2.27 -8.63
N ILE A 90 -12.84 -3.50 -8.52
CA ILE A 90 -13.15 -4.46 -7.46
C ILE A 90 -11.85 -4.83 -6.73
N PHE A 91 -11.81 -4.60 -5.43
CA PHE A 91 -10.63 -4.75 -4.60
C PHE A 91 -10.86 -5.76 -3.50
N PHE A 92 -10.22 -6.92 -3.58
CA PHE A 92 -10.19 -7.90 -2.49
C PHE A 92 -8.98 -7.63 -1.61
N CYS A 93 -9.21 -7.31 -0.33
CA CYS A 93 -8.16 -7.13 0.69
C CYS A 93 -7.03 -6.18 0.28
N ALA A 94 -7.33 -5.04 -0.35
CA ALA A 94 -6.31 -4.04 -0.70
C ALA A 94 -5.67 -3.44 0.56
N VAL A 95 -4.34 -3.49 0.68
CA VAL A 95 -3.68 -3.13 1.94
C VAL A 95 -3.01 -1.76 1.88
N LEU A 96 -2.18 -1.52 0.87
CA LEU A 96 -1.32 -0.34 0.84
C LEU A 96 -1.03 0.09 -0.61
N SER A 97 -1.63 1.21 -1.03
CA SER A 97 -1.29 1.85 -2.29
C SER A 97 -0.11 2.82 -2.12
N ILE A 98 0.85 2.68 -3.03
CA ILE A 98 2.11 3.44 -3.04
C ILE A 98 2.16 4.24 -4.33
N SER A 99 2.57 5.49 -4.26
CA SER A 99 2.78 6.34 -5.42
C SER A 99 3.98 5.86 -6.24
N PRO A 100 3.85 5.77 -7.58
CA PRO A 100 5.00 5.51 -8.45
C PRO A 100 5.97 6.71 -8.49
N ASP A 101 5.53 7.90 -8.06
CA ASP A 101 6.37 9.10 -7.96
C ASP A 101 7.21 9.12 -6.67
N PRO A 102 8.55 9.00 -6.75
CA PRO A 102 9.43 9.10 -5.57
C PRO A 102 9.42 10.49 -4.94
N MET A 103 8.96 11.52 -5.65
CA MET A 103 8.85 12.89 -5.14
C MET A 103 7.48 13.19 -4.51
N PHE A 104 6.55 12.24 -4.59
CA PHE A 104 5.23 12.39 -4.00
C PHE A 104 5.33 12.74 -2.51
N ASN A 105 4.73 13.86 -2.10
CA ASN A 105 4.74 14.32 -0.72
C ASN A 105 6.15 14.42 -0.09
N ALA A 106 7.22 14.61 -0.88
CA ALA A 106 8.59 14.64 -0.35
C ALA A 106 8.80 15.74 0.70
N ASP A 107 8.13 16.88 0.57
CA ASP A 107 8.15 17.98 1.53
C ASP A 107 7.45 17.63 2.85
N ILE A 108 6.31 16.93 2.76
CA ILE A 108 5.56 16.36 3.89
C ILE A 108 6.42 15.32 4.60
N VAL A 109 7.00 14.37 3.87
CA VAL A 109 7.87 13.32 4.43
C VAL A 109 9.09 13.95 5.11
N ALA A 110 9.76 14.92 4.47
CA ALA A 110 10.87 15.65 5.09
C ALA A 110 10.44 16.39 6.37
N LYS A 111 9.27 17.06 6.34
CA LYS A 111 8.71 17.78 7.49
C LYS A 111 8.33 16.87 8.66
N TYR A 112 7.91 15.63 8.37
CA TYR A 112 7.50 14.65 9.38
C TYR A 112 8.56 13.61 9.70
N SER A 113 9.70 13.62 9.00
CA SER A 113 10.85 12.72 9.24
C SER A 113 11.35 12.74 10.68
N ARG A 114 11.18 13.86 11.41
CA ARG A 114 11.51 13.96 12.84
C ARG A 114 10.67 13.04 13.73
N TYR A 115 9.39 12.83 13.41
CA TYR A 115 8.54 11.89 14.14
C TYR A 115 8.99 10.46 13.87
N TYR A 116 9.48 10.19 12.66
CA TYR A 116 10.10 8.91 12.30
C TYR A 116 11.37 8.65 13.11
N LYS A 117 12.27 9.63 13.20
CA LYS A 117 13.48 9.54 14.03
C LYS A 117 13.13 9.34 15.50
N GLN A 118 12.09 10.02 15.99
CA GLN A 118 11.63 9.89 17.36
C GLN A 118 11.02 8.51 17.65
N VAL A 119 10.16 7.98 16.77
CA VAL A 119 9.62 6.62 16.91
C VAL A 119 10.73 5.57 16.85
N LYS A 120 11.69 5.73 15.92
CA LYS A 120 12.87 4.84 15.85
C LYS A 120 13.71 4.91 17.13
N HIS A 121 13.95 6.11 17.64
CA HIS A 121 14.70 6.34 18.88
C HIS A 121 13.94 5.82 20.12
N ASP A 122 12.63 5.99 20.18
CA ASP A 122 11.80 5.48 21.28
C ASP A 122 11.75 3.95 21.26
N GLU A 123 11.76 3.33 20.08
CA GLU A 123 11.84 1.88 19.90
C GLU A 123 13.22 1.30 20.14
N GLU A 124 14.28 1.99 19.71
CA GLU A 124 15.66 1.67 20.09
C GLU A 124 15.78 1.74 21.61
N ARG A 125 15.17 2.73 22.27
CA ARG A 125 15.16 2.87 23.72
C ARG A 125 14.30 1.82 24.44
N GLU A 126 13.19 1.37 23.85
CA GLU A 126 12.36 0.26 24.36
C GLU A 126 13.07 -1.09 24.16
N LYS A 127 13.72 -1.31 23.01
CA LYS A 127 14.58 -2.46 22.76
C LYS A 127 15.77 -2.44 23.70
N ASP A 128 16.43 -1.31 23.89
CA ASP A 128 17.53 -1.13 24.83
C ASP A 128 17.04 -1.40 26.25
N LYS A 129 15.84 -0.99 26.65
CA LYS A 129 15.28 -1.35 27.96
C LYS A 129 15.03 -2.85 28.11
N ALA A 130 14.41 -3.50 27.12
CA ALA A 130 14.18 -4.94 27.12
C ALA A 130 15.50 -5.74 27.10
N THR A 131 16.49 -5.22 26.36
CA THR A 131 17.84 -5.80 26.25
C THR A 131 18.65 -5.52 27.52
N MET A 132 18.47 -4.38 28.19
CA MET A 132 19.11 -4.04 29.48
C MET A 132 18.50 -4.79 30.66
N GLU A 133 17.24 -5.22 30.58
CA GLU A 133 16.66 -6.21 31.52
C GLU A 133 17.32 -7.60 31.36
N GLU A 134 17.70 -8.00 30.14
CA GLU A 134 18.52 -9.20 29.89
C GLU A 134 20.02 -9.00 30.20
N LEU A 135 20.56 -7.78 30.01
CA LEU A 135 21.97 -7.42 30.18
C LEU A 135 22.30 -6.75 31.53
N GLY A 136 21.44 -6.90 32.54
CA GLY A 136 21.77 -6.70 33.96
C GLY A 136 22.96 -7.55 34.47
N ARG A 137 23.62 -8.29 33.59
CA ARG A 137 24.98 -8.84 33.74
C ARG A 137 25.89 -8.33 32.60
N GLY A 138 26.47 -7.12 32.74
CA GLY A 138 27.68 -6.76 31.96
C GLY A 138 27.79 -5.33 31.41
N VAL A 139 28.36 -4.45 32.24
CA VAL A 139 29.24 -3.27 32.01
C VAL A 139 29.40 -2.61 30.59
N PHE A 140 29.05 -1.31 30.54
CA PHE A 140 29.58 -0.09 29.86
C PHE A 140 30.44 -0.12 28.55
N LEU A 141 30.11 0.72 27.55
CA LEU A 141 30.72 2.06 27.22
C LEU A 141 30.24 2.67 25.86
N GLN A 142 30.26 4.02 25.81
CA GLN A 142 30.00 5.06 24.77
C GLN A 142 30.69 4.89 23.39
N ASP A 143 30.48 5.66 22.32
CA ASP A 143 29.52 6.65 21.74
C ASP A 143 30.24 7.18 20.47
N ASP A 144 29.57 7.55 19.36
CA ASP A 144 29.93 8.74 18.53
C ASP A 144 29.19 8.95 17.18
N ASN A 145 29.04 10.24 16.88
CA ASN A 145 28.36 10.96 15.79
C ASN A 145 28.81 10.68 14.33
N ARG A 146 27.93 11.01 13.35
CA ARG A 146 28.19 12.05 12.29
C ARG A 146 27.06 12.31 11.29
N ALA A 147 27.04 13.55 10.78
CA ALA A 147 26.07 14.17 9.89
C ALA A 147 26.58 14.31 8.43
N ALA A 148 25.66 14.46 7.46
CA ALA A 148 25.78 15.16 6.17
C ALA A 148 24.58 14.76 5.27
N ALA A 149 24.15 15.44 4.20
CA ALA A 149 24.18 16.81 3.69
C ALA A 149 23.12 16.84 2.56
N THR A 150 22.53 17.99 2.28
CA THR A 150 21.34 18.15 1.42
C THR A 150 21.71 18.47 -0.04
N HIS A 151 21.06 17.80 -0.99
CA HIS A 151 20.99 18.22 -2.39
C HIS A 151 19.55 18.61 -2.76
N LYS A 152 19.41 19.81 -3.34
CA LYS A 152 18.16 20.36 -3.91
C LYS A 152 17.95 19.82 -5.32
N LEU A 153 16.75 19.33 -5.62
CA LEU A 153 16.26 19.23 -7.00
C LEU A 153 14.72 19.27 -7.07
N SER A 154 14.25 19.52 -8.29
CA SER A 154 13.11 20.36 -8.70
C SER A 154 11.72 19.92 -8.25
N ARG A 155 10.89 20.94 -7.98
CA ARG A 155 9.58 20.90 -7.32
C ARG A 155 8.46 20.62 -8.34
N LEU A 156 7.82 19.45 -8.25
CA LEU A 156 6.51 19.23 -8.91
C LEU A 156 5.43 20.05 -8.19
N LYS A 157 4.43 20.50 -8.97
CA LYS A 157 3.47 21.55 -8.60
C LYS A 157 2.66 21.19 -7.34
N ASN A 158 2.35 22.22 -6.56
CA ASN A 158 1.78 22.18 -5.20
C ASN A 158 0.53 21.29 -5.07
N HIS A 159 0.68 20.14 -4.41
CA HIS A 159 -0.46 19.35 -3.94
C HIS A 159 -0.93 19.91 -2.60
N ARG A 160 -2.20 20.30 -2.49
CA ARG A 160 -2.78 20.88 -1.26
C ARG A 160 -2.87 19.82 -0.16
N ALA A 161 -1.87 19.77 0.72
CA ALA A 161 -1.90 18.96 1.93
C ALA A 161 -2.83 19.60 2.98
N ILE A 162 -3.69 18.80 3.62
CA ILE A 162 -4.48 19.26 4.78
C ILE A 162 -3.53 19.66 5.92
N LEU A 163 -3.84 20.77 6.60
CA LEU A 163 -3.14 21.19 7.80
C LEU A 163 -3.55 20.30 9.00
N LEU A 164 -2.85 19.20 9.23
CA LEU A 164 -3.08 18.33 10.39
C LEU A 164 -2.60 18.98 11.71
N LEU A 165 -3.31 18.74 12.82
CA LEU A 165 -2.83 19.08 14.16
C LEU A 165 -1.61 18.23 14.56
N PRO A 166 -0.74 18.68 15.49
CA PRO A 166 0.45 17.92 15.91
C PRO A 166 0.17 16.47 16.34
N GLY A 167 -0.90 16.24 17.11
CA GLY A 167 -1.31 14.89 17.53
C GLY A 167 -1.77 14.00 16.36
N GLN A 168 -2.48 14.58 15.38
CA GLN A 168 -2.92 13.87 14.19
C GLN A 168 -1.75 13.49 13.27
N LYS A 169 -0.72 14.33 13.21
CA LYS A 169 0.53 14.04 12.48
C LYS A 169 1.26 12.85 13.07
N ALA A 170 1.39 12.80 14.39
CA ALA A 170 2.05 11.69 15.08
C ALA A 170 1.27 10.37 14.90
N ALA A 171 -0.06 10.41 15.03
CA ALA A 171 -0.92 9.26 14.80
C ALA A 171 -0.79 8.70 13.38
N LEU A 172 -0.82 9.57 12.37
CA LEU A 172 -0.64 9.20 10.97
C LEU A 172 0.71 8.51 10.71
N VAL A 173 1.80 9.08 11.24
CA VAL A 173 3.14 8.49 11.08
C VAL A 173 3.21 7.13 11.75
N LYS A 174 2.65 6.99 12.95
CA LYS A 174 2.59 5.72 13.67
C LYS A 174 1.77 4.67 12.91
N GLU A 175 0.65 5.07 12.31
CA GLU A 175 -0.22 4.19 11.51
C GLU A 175 0.48 3.70 10.23
N ILE A 176 1.15 4.60 9.49
CA ILE A 176 1.95 4.22 8.32
C ILE A 176 3.10 3.28 8.72
N LEU A 177 3.79 3.57 9.83
CA LEU A 177 4.88 2.73 10.32
C LEU A 177 4.40 1.34 10.75
N ALA A 178 3.31 1.28 11.52
CA ALA A 178 2.72 0.02 11.95
C ALA A 178 2.30 -0.83 10.74
N LEU A 179 1.71 -0.20 9.72
CA LEU A 179 1.32 -0.86 8.48
C LEU A 179 2.54 -1.41 7.74
N VAL A 180 3.57 -0.59 7.55
CA VAL A 180 4.81 -1.03 6.88
C VAL A 180 5.45 -2.20 7.62
N ARG A 181 5.48 -2.16 8.96
CA ARG A 181 5.99 -3.28 9.76
C ARG A 181 5.13 -4.52 9.62
N GLN A 182 3.82 -4.38 9.73
CA GLN A 182 2.90 -5.51 9.61
C GLN A 182 3.02 -6.18 8.22
N LEU A 183 3.24 -5.39 7.16
CA LEU A 183 3.57 -5.92 5.83
C LEU A 183 4.94 -6.61 5.78
N VAL A 184 5.97 -6.04 6.41
CA VAL A 184 7.31 -6.64 6.48
C VAL A 184 7.31 -7.92 7.31
N ASP A 185 6.59 -7.96 8.42
CA ASP A 185 6.50 -9.10 9.34
C ASP A 185 5.67 -10.23 8.72
N ASN A 186 4.56 -9.90 8.05
CA ASN A 186 3.77 -10.88 7.29
C ASN A 186 4.49 -11.35 6.00
N SER A 187 5.49 -10.61 5.53
CA SER A 187 6.40 -11.05 4.46
C SER A 187 7.73 -11.61 5.00
N ALA A 188 7.90 -11.77 6.32
CA ALA A 188 9.20 -12.10 6.92
C ALA A 188 9.66 -13.55 6.69
N GLU A 189 8.80 -14.43 6.17
CA GLU A 189 9.20 -15.73 5.60
C GLU A 189 9.37 -15.70 4.07
N HIS A 190 8.97 -14.58 3.45
CA HIS A 190 8.88 -14.39 2.00
C HIS A 190 10.06 -13.67 1.39
N ASP A 191 10.82 -12.90 2.16
CA ASP A 191 11.80 -12.03 1.54
C ASP A 191 12.98 -11.68 2.45
N HIS A 192 14.10 -12.38 2.24
CA HIS A 192 15.38 -11.92 2.75
C HIS A 192 15.73 -10.54 2.15
N ALA A 193 15.16 -10.16 0.99
CA ALA A 193 15.36 -8.84 0.40
C ALA A 193 14.52 -7.74 1.06
N ALA A 194 13.32 -7.96 1.59
CA ALA A 194 12.52 -6.95 2.29
C ALA A 194 13.19 -6.49 3.59
N LYS A 195 13.71 -7.45 4.38
CA LYS A 195 14.52 -7.15 5.58
C LYS A 195 15.83 -6.46 5.22
N THR A 196 16.51 -6.91 4.17
CA THR A 196 17.79 -6.33 3.74
C THR A 196 17.61 -4.93 3.11
N GLN A 197 16.53 -4.70 2.35
CA GLN A 197 16.21 -3.43 1.67
C GLN A 197 15.79 -2.34 2.66
N TRP A 198 15.04 -2.68 3.71
CA TRP A 198 14.68 -1.72 4.76
C TRP A 198 15.93 -1.18 5.49
N ASN A 199 16.89 -2.06 5.75
CA ASN A 199 18.13 -1.70 6.43
C ASN A 199 19.15 -0.98 5.53
N THR A 200 19.08 -1.13 4.20
CA THR A 200 20.05 -0.53 3.27
C THR A 200 19.62 0.80 2.65
N ARG A 201 18.33 1.14 2.60
CA ARG A 201 17.88 2.40 1.97
C ARG A 201 17.65 3.52 2.97
N GLY A 202 18.74 3.97 3.58
CA GLY A 202 18.82 5.33 4.12
C GLY A 202 18.78 6.34 2.97
N GLY A 203 17.60 6.80 2.57
CA GLY A 203 17.46 7.77 1.48
C GLY A 203 16.02 8.06 1.07
N VAL A 204 15.84 9.12 0.28
CA VAL A 204 14.53 9.59 -0.23
C VAL A 204 13.77 8.48 -0.96
N GLU A 205 14.49 7.58 -1.63
CA GLU A 205 14.00 6.39 -2.37
C GLU A 205 13.54 5.21 -1.48
N GLY A 206 14.00 5.11 -0.23
CA GLY A 206 13.70 3.98 0.65
C GLY A 206 12.37 4.10 1.41
N PHE A 207 11.84 5.32 1.52
CA PHE A 207 10.61 5.58 2.26
C PHE A 207 9.38 5.43 1.35
N PRO A 208 8.41 4.56 1.69
CA PRO A 208 7.27 4.31 0.82
C PRO A 208 6.41 5.55 0.67
N ARG A 209 6.07 5.90 -0.58
CA ARG A 209 5.24 7.07 -0.92
C ARG A 209 3.76 6.73 -0.87
N VAL A 210 3.28 6.44 0.33
CA VAL A 210 1.92 5.94 0.57
C VAL A 210 0.84 6.99 0.26
N TYR A 211 -0.21 6.57 -0.43
CA TYR A 211 -1.46 7.33 -0.50
C TYR A 211 -2.27 7.13 0.79
N HIS A 212 -2.62 8.23 1.45
CA HIS A 212 -3.34 8.21 2.71
C HIS A 212 -4.49 9.22 2.75
N PRO A 213 -5.72 8.79 3.09
CA PRO A 213 -6.94 9.61 2.94
C PRO A 213 -6.97 10.87 3.84
N LEU A 214 -6.16 10.91 4.90
CA LEU A 214 -6.03 12.09 5.79
C LEU A 214 -5.19 13.23 5.21
N VAL A 215 -4.26 12.94 4.29
CA VAL A 215 -3.33 13.95 3.74
C VAL A 215 -3.45 14.14 2.25
N ASN A 216 -4.10 13.21 1.55
CA ASN A 216 -4.39 13.32 0.14
C ASN A 216 -5.88 13.66 -0.06
N MET A 217 -6.15 14.69 -0.87
CA MET A 217 -7.49 15.25 -1.07
C MET A 217 -8.23 14.63 -2.24
N GLN A 218 -7.49 14.15 -3.24
CA GLN A 218 -8.00 13.47 -4.41
C GLN A 218 -8.76 12.21 -4.00
N ARG A 219 -9.77 11.84 -4.79
CA ARG A 219 -10.55 10.62 -4.58
C ARG A 219 -10.78 9.95 -5.92
N ILE A 220 -10.65 8.63 -5.95
CA ILE A 220 -11.03 7.83 -7.12
C ILE A 220 -12.50 8.07 -7.41
N SER A 221 -12.80 8.51 -8.62
CA SER A 221 -14.10 9.02 -9.05
C SER A 221 -14.93 8.01 -9.85
N ILE A 222 -14.55 6.73 -9.85
CA ILE A 222 -15.30 5.63 -10.44
C ILE A 222 -15.96 4.75 -9.38
N PRO A 223 -17.00 3.97 -9.73
CA PRO A 223 -17.56 2.93 -8.88
C PRO A 223 -16.51 1.92 -8.40
N THR A 224 -16.44 1.72 -7.09
CA THR A 224 -15.47 0.85 -6.41
C THR A 224 -16.14 -0.08 -5.42
N VAL A 225 -15.71 -1.34 -5.39
CA VAL A 225 -16.13 -2.32 -4.37
C VAL A 225 -14.90 -2.79 -3.60
N HIS A 226 -14.93 -2.67 -2.28
CA HIS A 226 -13.88 -3.17 -1.39
C HIS A 226 -14.41 -4.37 -0.62
N ILE A 227 -13.77 -5.52 -0.79
CA ILE A 227 -14.11 -6.76 -0.12
C ILE A 227 -13.07 -7.00 0.98
N ILE A 228 -13.52 -7.08 2.24
CA ILE A 228 -12.63 -7.05 3.41
C ILE A 228 -12.97 -8.21 4.35
N GLY A 229 -11.97 -8.98 4.77
CA GLY A 229 -12.16 -10.05 5.75
C GLY A 229 -12.37 -9.48 7.15
N ARG A 230 -13.45 -9.89 7.84
CA ARG A 230 -13.74 -9.39 9.20
C ARG A 230 -12.63 -9.70 10.22
N SER A 231 -11.92 -10.80 10.01
CA SER A 231 -10.82 -11.28 10.85
C SER A 231 -9.45 -11.07 10.20
N ASP A 232 -9.37 -10.30 9.10
CA ASP A 232 -8.12 -9.97 8.45
C ASP A 232 -7.30 -9.02 9.36
N PRO A 233 -6.07 -9.38 9.77
CA PRO A 233 -5.21 -8.47 10.55
C PRO A 233 -4.94 -7.15 9.83
N LEU A 234 -5.01 -7.13 8.50
CA LEU A 234 -4.79 -5.96 7.63
C LEU A 234 -6.09 -5.20 7.32
N ARG A 235 -7.23 -5.59 7.94
CA ARG A 235 -8.53 -4.93 7.78
C ARG A 235 -8.49 -3.42 7.96
N PRO A 236 -7.87 -2.84 9.02
CA PRO A 236 -7.84 -1.38 9.19
C PRO A 236 -7.22 -0.66 7.99
N HIS A 237 -6.26 -1.30 7.33
CA HIS A 237 -5.61 -0.75 6.14
C HIS A 237 -6.50 -0.84 4.92
N SER A 238 -7.24 -1.95 4.76
CA SER A 238 -8.27 -2.08 3.72
C SER A 238 -9.37 -1.02 3.84
N GLU A 239 -9.78 -0.69 5.06
CA GLU A 239 -10.73 0.39 5.33
C GLU A 239 -10.17 1.77 4.98
N LEU A 240 -8.88 2.02 5.22
CA LEU A 240 -8.20 3.25 4.77
C LEU A 240 -8.14 3.34 3.25
N GLN A 241 -7.88 2.23 2.55
CA GLN A 241 -7.86 2.20 1.10
C GLN A 241 -9.24 2.54 0.52
N ALA A 242 -10.34 2.06 1.11
CA ALA A 242 -11.70 2.45 0.71
C ALA A 242 -11.97 3.96 0.85
N ARG A 243 -11.31 4.63 1.79
CA ARG A 243 -11.44 6.08 2.01
C ARG A 243 -10.67 6.93 0.98
N LEU A 244 -9.85 6.32 0.12
CA LEU A 244 -9.25 6.96 -1.05
C LEU A 244 -10.22 7.04 -2.24
N CYS A 245 -11.39 6.43 -2.14
CA CYS A 245 -12.43 6.43 -3.15
C CYS A 245 -13.58 7.38 -2.79
N SER A 246 -14.33 7.84 -3.79
CA SER A 246 -15.45 8.76 -3.60
C SER A 246 -16.59 8.08 -2.84
N LYS A 247 -17.00 8.62 -1.68
CA LYS A 247 -18.01 8.00 -0.80
C LYS A 247 -19.31 7.59 -1.49
N GLY A 248 -19.80 8.38 -2.45
CA GLY A 248 -21.02 8.08 -3.21
C GLY A 248 -20.87 6.97 -4.25
N LEU A 249 -19.63 6.60 -4.58
CA LEU A 249 -19.24 5.61 -5.58
C LEU A 249 -18.45 4.46 -4.96
N THR A 250 -18.55 4.25 -3.64
CA THR A 250 -17.85 3.16 -2.95
C THR A 250 -18.83 2.27 -2.20
N ARG A 251 -18.67 0.96 -2.36
CA ARG A 251 -19.27 -0.06 -1.49
C ARG A 251 -18.19 -0.86 -0.78
N VAL A 252 -18.42 -1.15 0.50
CA VAL A 252 -17.60 -2.05 1.29
C VAL A 252 -18.43 -3.29 1.60
N VAL A 253 -17.89 -4.47 1.34
CA VAL A 253 -18.47 -5.76 1.66
C VAL A 253 -17.54 -6.48 2.62
N GLU A 254 -18.00 -6.68 3.86
CA GLU A 254 -17.25 -7.47 4.84
C GLU A 254 -17.70 -8.93 4.81
N PHE A 255 -16.74 -9.86 4.79
CA PHE A 255 -17.02 -11.30 4.74
C PHE A 255 -16.42 -12.04 5.95
N GLU A 256 -16.89 -13.25 6.20
CA GLU A 256 -16.34 -14.09 7.27
C GLU A 256 -15.02 -14.75 6.86
N GLY A 257 -13.90 -14.10 7.17
CA GLY A 257 -12.58 -14.67 6.95
C GLY A 257 -11.44 -13.70 7.22
N VAL A 258 -10.25 -14.15 6.84
CA VAL A 258 -8.95 -13.46 6.97
C VAL A 258 -8.54 -12.82 5.64
N HIS A 259 -7.24 -12.71 5.36
CA HIS A 259 -6.69 -12.09 4.16
C HIS A 259 -6.81 -12.96 2.90
N LYS A 260 -8.04 -13.23 2.46
CA LYS A 260 -8.31 -14.12 1.32
C LYS A 260 -9.55 -13.70 0.51
N VAL A 261 -9.79 -14.39 -0.60
CA VAL A 261 -11.04 -14.25 -1.36
C VAL A 261 -12.17 -15.05 -0.65
N PRO A 262 -13.41 -14.53 -0.53
CA PRO A 262 -14.50 -15.26 0.09
C PRO A 262 -14.91 -16.50 -0.73
N HIS A 263 -15.19 -17.60 -0.04
CA HIS A 263 -15.67 -18.85 -0.66
C HIS A 263 -17.04 -19.30 -0.15
N ARG A 264 -17.52 -18.74 0.97
CA ARG A 264 -18.83 -19.07 1.53
C ARG A 264 -19.92 -18.47 0.66
N MET A 265 -20.92 -19.26 0.30
CA MET A 265 -21.95 -18.85 -0.66
C MET A 265 -22.63 -17.53 -0.28
N ASN A 266 -22.97 -17.32 0.99
CA ASN A 266 -23.60 -16.08 1.44
C ASN A 266 -22.70 -14.84 1.22
N ASP A 267 -21.40 -14.97 1.48
CA ASP A 267 -20.43 -13.90 1.27
C ASP A 267 -20.23 -13.65 -0.24
N VAL A 268 -20.11 -14.72 -1.04
CA VAL A 268 -20.00 -14.62 -2.51
C VAL A 268 -21.21 -13.91 -3.10
N GLN A 269 -22.43 -14.24 -2.65
CA GLN A 269 -23.65 -13.57 -3.10
C GLN A 269 -23.68 -12.08 -2.72
N ALA A 270 -23.16 -11.71 -1.55
CA ALA A 270 -23.04 -10.31 -1.16
C ALA A 270 -22.04 -9.55 -2.05
N VAL A 271 -20.90 -10.18 -2.36
CA VAL A 271 -19.89 -9.62 -3.29
C VAL A 271 -20.49 -9.44 -4.68
N LEU A 272 -21.16 -10.45 -5.23
CA LEU A 272 -21.78 -10.37 -6.56
C LEU A 272 -22.78 -9.21 -6.67
N LYS A 273 -23.66 -9.04 -5.68
CA LYS A 273 -24.59 -7.89 -5.63
C LYS A 273 -23.88 -6.53 -5.63
N ALA A 274 -22.71 -6.44 -5.01
CA ALA A 274 -21.91 -5.23 -5.00
C ALA A 274 -21.19 -5.01 -6.34
N VAL A 275 -20.63 -6.06 -6.94
CA VAL A 275 -20.01 -6.02 -8.28
C VAL A 275 -21.03 -5.57 -9.32
N GLU A 276 -22.21 -6.17 -9.37
CA GLU A 276 -23.29 -5.78 -10.28
C GLU A 276 -23.71 -4.32 -10.10
N TRP A 277 -23.71 -3.82 -8.86
CA TRP A 277 -23.98 -2.41 -8.61
C TRP A 277 -22.89 -1.53 -9.22
N ALA A 278 -21.61 -1.87 -9.04
CA ALA A 278 -20.51 -1.08 -9.58
C ALA A 278 -20.58 -1.02 -11.11
N MET A 279 -20.87 -2.16 -11.75
CA MET A 279 -21.05 -2.26 -13.19
C MET A 279 -22.23 -1.41 -13.69
N ARG A 280 -23.38 -1.41 -13.00
CA ARG A 280 -24.53 -0.56 -13.36
C ARG A 280 -24.24 0.93 -13.18
N MET A 281 -23.54 1.31 -12.10
CA MET A 281 -23.14 2.70 -11.87
C MET A 281 -22.11 3.20 -12.87
N ALA A 282 -21.38 2.27 -13.49
CA ALA A 282 -20.33 2.55 -14.45
C ALA A 282 -20.84 2.66 -15.88
N GLN A 283 -22.14 2.45 -16.18
CA GLN A 283 -22.75 2.59 -17.51
C GLN A 283 -23.11 4.05 -17.80
#